data_AF-A0A0G4IHC9-F1
#
_entry.id   AF-A0A0G4IHC9-F1
#
_cell.length_a   1.000
_cell.length_b   1.000
_cell.length_c   1.000
_cell.angle_alpha   90.00
_cell.angle_beta   90.00
_cell.angle_gamma   90.00
#
_symmetry.space_group_name_H-M   'P 1'
#
loop_
_entity.id
_entity.type
_entity.pdbx_description
1 polymer ?
#
loop_
_entity_poly.entity_id
_entity_poly.type
_entity_poly.pdbx_seq_one_letter_code
_entity_poly.pdbx_strand_id
1 'polypeptide(L)'
;MTHMEGRPYTCGECHKSFTTTDALKKHLRLHYGQRQFQCTLCDKAFFTAENLRVHTRSHTGEKPYACRFCDKAMTTAGSLKEHERIHTNAHNLFVCVACATTFTTANALRVHLQTAHNDGAPVQHCGLCQRGFSSSSNFNKHMKRAHSLELHGGDDNDNDDDDAFR
;
A
#
# COMPACT_ATOMS: atom_id res chain seq x y z
N MET A 1 -9.30 -40.25 -25.29
CA MET A 1 -8.20 -39.39 -25.81
C MET A 1 -7.91 -38.37 -24.71
N THR A 2 -6.81 -38.51 -23.99
CA THR A 2 -6.51 -37.72 -22.79
C THR A 2 -5.84 -36.40 -23.16
N HIS A 3 -6.38 -35.29 -22.65
CA HIS A 3 -5.83 -33.94 -22.77
C HIS A 3 -4.38 -33.90 -22.22
N MET A 4 -3.38 -33.94 -23.11
CA MET A 4 -1.97 -33.63 -22.79
C MET A 4 -1.60 -32.23 -23.27
N GLU A 5 -2.45 -31.25 -22.94
CA GLU A 5 -2.22 -29.88 -23.36
C GLU A 5 -1.21 -29.19 -22.43
N GLY A 6 0.04 -29.16 -22.88
CA GLY A 6 1.05 -28.21 -22.41
C GLY A 6 2.25 -28.79 -21.67
N ARG A 7 2.32 -30.09 -21.37
CA ARG A 7 3.45 -30.68 -20.62
C ARG A 7 3.93 -32.02 -21.21
N PRO A 8 4.58 -32.02 -22.38
CA PRO A 8 4.94 -33.25 -23.07
C PRO A 8 6.10 -34.01 -22.41
N TYR A 9 6.83 -33.39 -21.47
CA TYR A 9 8.03 -33.97 -20.88
C TYR A 9 7.74 -34.53 -19.49
N THR A 10 7.73 -35.85 -19.34
CA THR A 10 7.41 -36.53 -18.07
C THR A 10 8.64 -37.16 -17.45
N CYS A 11 8.78 -37.03 -16.13
CA CYS A 11 9.82 -37.69 -15.36
C CYS A 11 9.53 -39.19 -15.23
N GLY A 12 10.51 -40.04 -15.54
CA GLY A 12 10.38 -41.50 -15.37
C GLY A 12 10.33 -41.95 -13.91
N GLU A 13 10.94 -41.19 -12.98
CA GLU A 13 11.08 -41.57 -11.56
C GLU A 13 9.85 -41.21 -10.71
N CYS A 14 9.21 -40.07 -10.99
CA CYS A 14 8.08 -39.58 -10.19
C CYS A 14 6.85 -39.17 -11.00
N HIS A 15 6.86 -39.43 -12.32
CA HIS A 15 5.77 -39.16 -13.26
C HIS A 15 5.28 -37.71 -13.30
N LYS A 16 6.05 -36.75 -12.78
CA LYS A 16 5.77 -35.31 -12.93
C LYS A 16 5.98 -34.87 -14.37
N SER A 17 5.04 -34.09 -14.91
CA SER A 17 5.12 -33.53 -16.25
C SER A 17 5.54 -32.06 -16.26
N PHE A 18 6.32 -31.70 -17.28
CA PHE A 18 6.97 -30.42 -17.47
C PHE A 18 6.70 -29.90 -18.89
N THR A 19 6.67 -28.57 -19.02
CA THR A 19 6.41 -27.87 -20.28
C THR A 19 7.63 -27.86 -21.21
N THR A 20 8.85 -27.98 -20.67
CA THR A 20 10.12 -27.92 -21.42
C THR A 20 11.09 -29.02 -20.99
N THR A 21 11.98 -29.42 -21.90
CA THR A 21 13.08 -30.34 -21.63
C THR A 21 14.04 -29.80 -20.56
N ASP A 22 14.31 -28.50 -20.55
CA ASP A 22 15.18 -27.88 -19.54
C ASP A 22 14.58 -27.93 -18.13
N ALA A 23 13.26 -27.76 -18.00
CA ALA A 23 12.58 -27.91 -16.73
C ALA A 23 12.66 -29.36 -16.23
N LEU A 24 12.46 -30.35 -17.13
CA LEU A 24 12.65 -31.76 -16.80
C LEU A 24 14.11 -32.06 -16.40
N LYS A 25 15.11 -31.59 -17.15
CA LYS A 25 16.54 -31.76 -16.82
C LYS A 25 16.89 -31.16 -15.46
N LYS A 26 16.41 -29.95 -15.16
CA LYS A 26 16.61 -29.31 -13.85
C LYS A 26 15.96 -30.13 -12.73
N HIS A 27 14.77 -30.68 -12.98
CA HIS A 27 14.08 -31.54 -12.04
C HIS A 27 14.84 -32.86 -11.78
N LEU A 28 15.38 -33.51 -12.82
CA LEU A 28 16.16 -34.74 -12.67
C LEU A 28 17.40 -34.57 -11.78
N ARG A 29 17.97 -33.36 -11.71
CA ARG A 29 19.07 -33.07 -10.77
C ARG A 29 18.66 -33.30 -9.32
N LEU A 30 17.37 -33.17 -8.98
CA LEU A 30 16.85 -33.44 -7.64
C LEU A 30 16.94 -34.93 -7.30
N HIS A 31 16.65 -35.81 -8.26
CA HIS A 31 16.71 -37.26 -8.08
C HIS A 31 18.16 -37.73 -7.86
N TYR A 32 19.10 -37.18 -8.61
CA TYR A 32 20.51 -37.60 -8.56
C TYR A 32 21.38 -36.72 -7.66
N GLY A 33 20.78 -35.80 -6.89
CA GLY A 33 21.50 -34.92 -5.96
C GLY A 33 22.53 -34.00 -6.61
N GLN A 34 22.46 -33.76 -7.93
CA GLN A 34 23.45 -33.00 -8.69
C GLN A 34 23.31 -31.48 -8.46
N ARG A 35 23.79 -31.02 -7.31
CA ARG A 35 23.87 -29.60 -6.94
C ARG A 35 25.13 -29.00 -7.58
N GLN A 36 24.95 -28.21 -8.63
CA GLN A 36 26.04 -27.66 -9.44
C GLN A 36 26.55 -26.29 -8.96
N PHE A 37 25.79 -25.60 -8.11
CA PHE A 37 26.08 -24.22 -7.72
C PHE A 37 26.42 -24.16 -6.24
N GLN A 38 27.70 -24.14 -5.91
CA GLN A 38 28.19 -24.11 -4.53
C GLN A 38 28.31 -22.67 -4.01
N CYS A 39 27.94 -22.46 -2.75
CA CYS A 39 28.22 -21.20 -2.08
C CYS A 39 29.71 -21.11 -1.73
N THR A 40 30.31 -19.95 -1.95
CA THR A 40 31.71 -19.70 -1.58
C THR A 40 31.89 -19.32 -0.11
N LEU A 41 30.79 -19.01 0.58
CA LEU A 41 30.77 -18.55 1.97
C LEU A 41 30.35 -19.66 2.96
N CYS A 42 29.84 -20.79 2.47
CA CYS A 42 29.47 -21.95 3.29
C CYS A 42 29.33 -23.22 2.42
N ASP A 43 29.18 -24.39 3.05
CA ASP A 43 29.12 -25.69 2.36
C ASP A 43 27.80 -25.99 1.63
N LYS A 44 26.91 -25.00 1.45
CA LYS A 44 25.61 -25.21 0.80
C LYS A 44 25.75 -25.19 -0.72
N ALA A 45 25.13 -26.17 -1.37
CA ALA A 45 25.03 -26.23 -2.84
C ALA A 45 23.58 -26.22 -3.33
N PHE A 46 23.36 -25.67 -4.53
CA PHE A 46 22.05 -25.42 -5.13
C PHE A 46 21.96 -26.00 -6.55
N PHE A 47 20.74 -26.22 -7.02
CA PHE A 47 20.45 -26.78 -8.35
C PHE A 47 20.45 -25.73 -9.47
N THR A 48 20.30 -24.45 -9.11
CA THR A 48 20.23 -23.31 -10.04
C THR A 48 21.06 -22.14 -9.51
N ALA A 49 21.62 -21.34 -10.43
CA ALA A 49 22.35 -20.13 -10.09
C ALA A 49 21.48 -19.09 -9.35
N GLU A 50 20.19 -18.98 -9.71
CA GLU A 50 19.28 -18.04 -9.03
C GLU A 50 19.06 -18.41 -7.57
N ASN A 51 18.93 -19.70 -7.24
CA ASN A 51 18.79 -20.13 -5.85
C ASN A 51 20.07 -19.85 -5.05
N LEU A 52 21.25 -20.03 -5.67
CA LEU A 52 22.51 -19.63 -5.05
C LEU A 52 22.55 -18.11 -4.81
N ARG A 53 22.15 -17.29 -5.80
CA ARG A 53 22.13 -15.82 -5.68
C ARG A 53 21.16 -15.31 -4.61
N VAL A 54 19.99 -15.92 -4.48
CA VAL A 54 19.06 -15.60 -3.38
C VAL A 54 19.66 -16.05 -2.04
N HIS A 55 20.34 -17.19 -2.00
CA HIS A 55 21.03 -17.65 -0.80
C HIS A 55 22.17 -16.72 -0.39
N THR A 56 22.99 -16.21 -1.32
CA THR A 56 24.12 -15.32 -0.95
C THR A 56 23.65 -14.05 -0.23
N ARG A 57 22.42 -13.60 -0.49
CA ARG A 57 21.80 -12.49 0.28
C ARG A 57 21.65 -12.78 1.78
N SER A 58 21.59 -14.05 2.20
CA SER A 58 21.57 -14.38 3.63
C SER A 58 22.90 -14.12 4.32
N HIS A 59 24.00 -14.11 3.56
CA HIS A 59 25.33 -13.78 4.08
C HIS A 59 25.59 -12.27 4.07
N THR A 60 25.17 -11.58 3.00
CA THR A 60 25.39 -10.13 2.86
C THR A 60 24.35 -9.28 3.58
N GLY A 61 23.18 -9.85 3.92
CA GLY A 61 22.06 -9.11 4.48
C GLY A 61 21.28 -8.27 3.45
N GLU A 62 21.62 -8.36 2.17
CA GLU A 62 20.98 -7.59 1.10
C GLU A 62 19.48 -7.92 0.99
N LYS A 63 18.64 -6.90 1.10
CA LYS A 63 17.18 -7.01 1.02
C LYS A 63 16.65 -6.03 -0.03
N PRO A 64 16.72 -6.37 -1.32
CA PRO A 64 16.42 -5.43 -2.40
C PRO A 64 14.92 -5.16 -2.58
N TYR A 65 14.05 -5.93 -1.92
CA TYR A 65 12.59 -5.81 -2.05
C TYR A 65 12.00 -5.10 -0.84
N ALA A 66 11.89 -3.78 -0.90
CA ALA A 66 11.28 -2.99 0.16
C ALA A 66 9.75 -3.03 0.13
N CYS A 67 9.13 -3.11 1.31
CA CYS A 67 7.70 -2.94 1.45
C CYS A 67 7.31 -1.47 1.27
N ARG A 68 6.21 -1.23 0.55
CA ARG A 68 5.69 0.12 0.35
C ARG A 68 4.87 0.66 1.55
N PHE A 69 4.55 -0.21 2.51
CA PHE A 69 3.67 0.11 3.65
C PHE A 69 4.41 0.18 4.99
N CYS A 70 5.66 -0.30 5.06
CA CYS A 70 6.50 -0.25 6.26
C CYS A 70 7.99 -0.41 5.91
N ASP A 71 8.87 -0.21 6.88
CA ASP A 71 10.33 -0.26 6.68
C ASP A 71 10.91 -1.68 6.50
N LYS A 72 10.05 -2.70 6.39
CA LYS A 72 10.52 -4.07 6.17
C LYS A 72 10.95 -4.26 4.72
N ALA A 73 12.16 -4.78 4.54
CA ALA A 73 12.66 -5.25 3.26
C ALA A 73 12.91 -6.77 3.27
N MET A 74 12.82 -7.38 2.10
CA MET A 74 12.88 -8.82 1.91
C MET A 74 13.90 -9.22 0.85
N THR A 75 14.33 -10.48 0.90
CA THR A 75 15.36 -11.03 0.01
C THR A 75 14.78 -11.55 -1.32
N THR A 76 13.46 -11.76 -1.42
CA THR A 76 12.79 -12.21 -2.65
C THR A 76 11.47 -11.50 -2.90
N ALA A 77 11.11 -11.33 -4.18
CA ALA A 77 9.85 -10.71 -4.59
C ALA A 77 8.61 -11.51 -4.13
N GLY A 78 8.66 -12.84 -4.18
CA GLY A 78 7.55 -13.68 -3.72
C GLY A 78 7.28 -13.52 -2.23
N SER A 79 8.35 -13.43 -1.44
CA SER A 79 8.23 -13.17 -0.01
C SER A 79 7.67 -11.77 0.29
N LEU A 80 8.05 -10.75 -0.49
CA LEU A 80 7.46 -9.41 -0.43
C LEU A 80 5.97 -9.44 -0.75
N LYS A 81 5.57 -10.15 -1.80
CA LYS A 81 4.15 -10.26 -2.19
C LYS A 81 3.30 -10.91 -1.08
N GLU A 82 3.82 -11.95 -0.44
CA GLU A 82 3.14 -12.58 0.70
C GLU A 82 3.11 -11.66 1.92
N HIS A 83 4.19 -10.94 2.20
CA HIS A 83 4.20 -9.91 3.24
C HIS A 83 3.18 -8.81 2.96
N GLU A 84 3.09 -8.31 1.73
CA GLU A 84 2.11 -7.29 1.33
C GLU A 84 0.68 -7.76 1.53
N ARG A 85 0.41 -9.07 1.47
CA ARG A 85 -0.94 -9.59 1.76
C ARG A 85 -1.38 -9.37 3.19
N ILE A 86 -0.47 -9.25 4.16
CA ILE A 86 -0.86 -8.91 5.54
C ILE A 86 -1.39 -7.49 5.65
N HIS A 87 -0.97 -6.61 4.72
CA HIS A 87 -1.49 -5.24 4.62
C HIS A 87 -2.81 -5.19 3.85
N THR A 88 -3.11 -6.18 2.99
CA THR A 88 -4.31 -6.18 2.14
C THR A 88 -5.42 -7.15 2.57
N ASN A 89 -5.15 -8.18 3.38
CA ASN A 89 -6.13 -9.22 3.70
C ASN A 89 -6.62 -9.14 5.17
N ALA A 90 -7.89 -8.74 5.29
CA ALA A 90 -8.80 -8.88 6.43
C ALA A 90 -8.53 -8.11 7.74
N HIS A 91 -7.35 -7.53 7.96
CA HIS A 91 -7.18 -6.53 9.02
C HIS A 91 -6.56 -5.26 8.43
N ASN A 92 -7.41 -4.50 7.73
CA ASN A 92 -7.24 -3.09 7.31
C ASN A 92 -6.91 -2.16 8.51
N LEU A 93 -5.96 -2.53 9.36
CA LEU A 93 -5.52 -1.72 10.47
C LEU A 93 -4.33 -0.90 10.00
N PHE A 94 -4.62 0.34 9.70
CA PHE A 94 -3.64 1.40 9.53
C PHE A 94 -2.99 1.64 10.89
N VAL A 95 -1.68 1.42 10.99
CA VAL A 95 -0.95 1.52 12.26
C VAL A 95 -0.21 2.86 12.31
N CYS A 96 -0.37 3.60 13.41
CA CYS A 96 0.41 4.81 13.65
C CYS A 96 1.85 4.42 13.95
N VAL A 97 2.81 4.94 13.18
CA VAL A 97 4.24 4.62 13.36
C VAL A 97 4.81 5.25 14.64
N ALA A 98 4.24 6.37 15.10
CA ALA A 98 4.71 7.08 16.29
C ALA A 98 4.28 6.44 17.63
N CYS A 99 3.12 5.78 17.68
CA CYS A 99 2.58 5.21 18.92
C CYS A 99 1.97 3.80 18.79
N ALA A 100 2.11 3.16 17.63
CA ALA A 100 1.62 1.81 17.31
C ALA A 100 0.10 1.59 17.47
N THR A 101 -0.69 2.65 17.58
CA THR A 101 -2.16 2.57 17.62
C THR A 101 -2.72 2.11 16.27
N THR A 102 -3.79 1.32 16.29
CA THR A 102 -4.31 0.63 15.11
C THR A 102 -5.70 1.15 14.73
N PHE A 103 -5.93 1.36 13.43
CA PHE A 103 -7.14 2.01 12.92
C PHE A 103 -7.74 1.23 11.77
N THR A 104 -9.02 0.92 11.83
CA THR A 104 -9.72 0.14 10.78
C THR A 104 -9.90 0.88 9.45
N THR A 105 -9.58 2.18 9.39
CA THR A 105 -9.70 3.02 8.18
C THR A 105 -8.56 4.03 8.05
N ALA A 106 -8.16 4.35 6.81
CA ALA A 106 -7.09 5.32 6.53
C ALA A 106 -7.42 6.73 7.04
N ASN A 107 -8.71 7.09 7.05
CA ASN A 107 -9.16 8.39 7.54
C ASN A 107 -9.01 8.51 9.06
N ALA A 108 -9.28 7.44 9.81
CA ALA A 108 -9.09 7.43 11.25
C ALA A 108 -7.61 7.55 11.62
N LEU A 109 -6.70 6.87 10.90
CA LEU A 109 -5.27 7.09 11.06
C LEU A 109 -4.88 8.54 10.71
N ARG A 110 -5.37 9.09 9.60
CA ARG A 110 -5.05 10.47 9.18
C ARG A 110 -5.47 11.51 10.22
N VAL A 111 -6.68 11.38 10.76
CA VAL A 111 -7.17 12.26 11.84
C VAL A 111 -6.32 12.08 13.09
N HIS A 112 -6.00 10.84 13.47
CA HIS A 112 -5.12 10.58 14.61
C HIS A 112 -3.73 11.20 14.45
N LEU A 113 -3.09 11.05 13.29
CA LEU A 113 -1.81 11.70 13.00
C LEU A 113 -1.91 13.23 13.09
N GLN A 114 -3.01 13.80 12.59
CA GLN A 114 -3.24 15.24 12.63
C GLN A 114 -3.48 15.78 14.05
N THR A 115 -4.21 15.04 14.90
CA THR A 115 -4.62 15.54 16.23
C THR A 115 -3.69 15.10 17.36
N ALA A 116 -3.05 13.94 17.24
CA ALA A 116 -2.22 13.35 18.29
C ALA A 116 -0.71 13.51 18.05
N HIS A 117 -0.29 13.67 16.79
CA HIS A 117 1.12 13.77 16.43
C HIS A 117 1.50 15.07 15.70
N ASN A 118 0.51 15.84 15.23
CA ASN A 118 0.62 17.20 14.67
C ASN A 118 1.87 17.45 13.80
N ASP A 119 2.23 16.48 12.96
CA ASP A 119 3.30 16.62 11.97
C ASP A 119 2.79 17.44 10.77
N GLY A 120 2.76 18.76 10.96
CA GLY A 120 3.09 19.73 9.92
C GLY A 120 2.20 19.84 8.67
N ALA A 121 0.94 19.40 8.67
CA ALA A 121 0.04 19.65 7.54
C ALA A 121 -0.80 20.94 7.72
N PRO A 122 -1.02 21.73 6.65
CA PRO A 122 -1.63 23.06 6.73
C PRO A 122 -3.10 22.97 7.14
N VAL A 123 -3.38 23.40 8.36
CA VAL A 123 -4.75 23.56 8.88
C VAL A 123 -5.39 24.77 8.22
N GLN A 124 -6.58 24.60 7.64
CA GLN A 124 -7.35 25.72 7.08
C GLN A 124 -8.02 26.46 8.24
N HIS A 125 -7.65 27.72 8.46
CA HIS A 125 -8.21 28.54 9.52
C HIS A 125 -9.35 29.41 8.98
N CYS A 126 -10.42 29.54 9.75
CA CYS A 126 -11.50 30.48 9.46
C CYS A 126 -10.97 31.90 9.67
N GLY A 127 -10.89 32.70 8.61
CA GLY A 127 -10.44 34.09 8.71
C GLY A 127 -11.34 34.99 9.56
N LEU A 128 -12.57 34.57 9.88
CA LEU A 128 -13.55 35.36 10.66
C LEU A 128 -13.51 35.06 12.17
N CYS A 129 -13.19 33.82 12.56
CA CYS A 129 -13.17 33.41 13.97
C CYS A 129 -11.90 32.65 14.38
N GLN A 130 -10.92 32.57 13.48
CA GLN A 130 -9.62 31.90 13.62
C GLN A 130 -9.68 30.41 14.02
N ARG A 131 -10.83 29.76 13.83
CA ARG A 131 -10.99 28.34 14.13
C ARG A 131 -10.33 27.48 13.05
N GLY A 132 -9.50 26.52 13.46
CA GLY A 132 -8.76 25.62 12.56
C GLY A 132 -9.56 24.38 12.16
N PHE A 133 -9.44 23.98 10.89
CA PHE A 133 -10.12 22.82 10.31
C PHE A 133 -9.12 21.92 9.56
N SER A 134 -9.16 20.63 9.86
CA SER A 134 -8.33 19.59 9.24
C SER A 134 -8.93 19.00 7.95
N SER A 135 -10.12 19.45 7.54
CA SER A 135 -10.82 18.99 6.33
C SER A 135 -11.58 20.13 5.68
N SER A 136 -11.37 20.32 4.37
CA SER A 136 -12.04 21.36 3.58
C SER A 136 -13.56 21.22 3.54
N SER A 137 -14.09 20.00 3.61
CA SER A 137 -15.53 19.76 3.72
C SER A 137 -16.10 20.24 5.05
N ASN A 138 -15.35 20.07 6.15
CA ASN A 138 -15.77 20.55 7.47
C ASN A 138 -15.61 22.07 7.58
N PHE A 139 -14.56 22.63 7.00
CA PHE A 139 -14.38 24.08 6.86
C PHE A 139 -15.55 24.73 6.11
N ASN A 140 -15.92 24.19 4.94
CA ASN A 140 -17.03 24.71 4.15
C ASN A 140 -18.38 24.56 4.86
N LYS A 141 -18.61 23.47 5.61
CA LYS A 141 -19.81 23.32 6.44
C LYS A 141 -19.85 24.33 7.59
N HIS A 142 -18.71 24.60 8.21
CA HIS A 142 -18.59 25.62 9.25
C HIS A 142 -18.90 27.02 8.69
N MET A 143 -18.26 27.41 7.58
CA MET A 143 -18.54 28.71 6.93
C MET A 143 -20.03 28.85 6.62
N LYS A 144 -20.66 27.79 6.07
CA LYS A 144 -22.08 27.82 5.72
C LYS A 144 -23.05 27.86 6.90
N ARG A 145 -22.64 27.44 8.08
CA ARG A 145 -23.54 27.34 9.26
C ARG A 145 -23.29 28.41 10.30
N ALA A 146 -22.04 28.83 10.45
CA ALA A 146 -21.61 29.79 11.46
C ALA A 146 -21.44 31.20 10.90
N HIS A 147 -21.21 31.31 9.59
CA HIS A 147 -20.88 32.58 8.92
C HIS A 147 -21.70 32.85 7.66
N SER A 148 -22.68 32.00 7.33
CA SER A 148 -23.73 32.39 6.39
C SER A 148 -24.56 33.45 7.09
N LEU A 149 -24.30 34.72 6.79
CA LEU A 149 -25.28 35.78 6.94
C LEU A 149 -26.51 35.34 6.15
N GLU A 150 -27.57 34.94 6.85
CA GLU A 150 -28.90 34.95 6.25
C GLU A 150 -29.19 36.40 5.87
N LEU A 151 -29.23 36.66 4.57
CA LEU A 151 -29.85 37.87 4.04
C LEU A 151 -31.33 37.77 4.38
N HIS A 152 -31.75 38.44 5.45
CA HIS A 152 -33.13 38.87 5.63
C HIS A 152 -33.16 40.36 5.91
N GLY A 153 -33.59 41.10 4.89
CA GLY A 153 -34.31 42.36 5.05
C GLY A 153 -33.51 43.63 4.81
N GLY A 154 -33.87 44.31 3.72
CA GLY A 154 -33.78 45.77 3.62
C GLY A 154 -32.84 46.24 2.53
N ASP A 155 -33.40 46.57 1.38
CA ASP A 155 -33.08 47.85 0.75
C ASP A 155 -34.42 48.48 0.39
N ASP A 156 -34.90 49.32 1.32
CA ASP A 156 -35.57 50.55 0.94
C ASP A 156 -34.65 51.27 -0.06
N ASN A 157 -35.17 51.52 -1.25
CA ASN A 157 -34.72 52.66 -2.03
C ASN A 157 -35.98 53.39 -2.46
N ASP A 158 -36.27 54.43 -1.67
CA ASP A 158 -36.90 55.64 -2.12
C ASP A 158 -36.30 56.05 -3.48
N ASN A 159 -37.18 56.26 -4.46
CA ASN A 159 -36.99 57.32 -5.42
C ASN A 159 -38.35 57.97 -5.64
N ASP A 160 -38.34 59.24 -5.28
CA ASP A 160 -39.28 60.31 -5.51
C ASP A 160 -40.05 60.21 -6.84
N ASP A 161 -41.33 60.58 -6.80
CA ASP A 161 -41.88 61.59 -7.73
C ASP A 161 -43.29 61.99 -7.27
N ASP A 162 -43.33 63.18 -6.68
CA ASP A 162 -44.22 64.30 -7.02
C ASP A 162 -45.65 64.03 -7.51
N ASP A 163 -46.57 64.53 -6.67
CA ASP A 163 -47.58 65.55 -7.04
C ASP A 163 -48.83 65.18 -7.86
N ALA A 164 -49.90 65.90 -7.48
CA ALA A 164 -51.01 66.37 -8.28
C ALA A 164 -52.24 65.49 -8.58
N PHE A 165 -53.29 65.88 -7.86
CA PHE A 165 -54.63 66.24 -8.37
C PHE A 165 -55.70 65.16 -8.58
N ARG A 166 -56.64 65.19 -7.62
CA ARG A 166 -58.11 65.36 -7.77
C ARG A 166 -59.00 64.12 -7.71
#